data_AF-A0A6B2UW05-F1
#
_entry.id   AF-A0A6B2UW05-F1
#
_cell.length_a   1.000
_cell.length_b   1.000
_cell.length_c   1.000
_cell.angle_alpha   90.00
_cell.angle_beta   90.00
_cell.angle_gamma   90.00
#
_symmetry.space_group_name_H-M   'P 1'
#
loop_
_entity.id
_entity.type
_entity.pdbx_description
1 polymer ?
#
loop_
_entity_poly.entity_id
_entity_poly.type
_entity_poly.pdbx_seq_one_letter_code
_entity_poly.pdbx_strand_id
1 'polypeptide(L)'
;MPGTAESHDAPEPVRRPVRRGRIAAVVGSALLACALVGGVGWTVVTVQDADRTPGAPTWKFPGPDAKSAKKQNAKGLSALLLPYGVHGYDRGPDMEEFGADTELSGQQATALSKQSVKDLPSDARRRVEKMLDKEHVKGMAMRSYVVNVGNTFDYDLFTVEVTLSRMENRDTVRTMSRSINGLFGAVDVFRKGPKVKGHDEARCFLTPKDDRKGRKKHVDHMLCSAYRGDVMVTATAEGPGDIDGEAVAAFVAAQLDRIDNPGQAV
;
A
#
# COMPACT_ATOMS: atom_id res chain seq x y z
N MET A 1 25.64 -11.39 -76.10
CA MET A 1 26.26 -11.75 -74.80
C MET A 1 25.85 -10.69 -73.80
N PRO A 2 25.25 -11.09 -72.65
CA PRO A 2 24.54 -10.18 -71.76
C PRO A 2 25.48 -9.51 -70.75
N GLY A 3 25.12 -8.28 -70.35
CA GLY A 3 25.78 -7.50 -69.31
C GLY A 3 25.45 -8.00 -67.91
N THR A 4 26.44 -7.95 -67.02
CA THR A 4 26.33 -8.29 -65.61
C THR A 4 25.88 -7.07 -64.81
N ALA A 5 24.75 -7.20 -64.15
CA ALA A 5 24.17 -6.24 -63.22
C ALA A 5 24.93 -6.24 -61.88
N GLU A 6 25.18 -5.03 -61.37
CA GLU A 6 25.55 -4.73 -59.99
C GLU A 6 24.44 -5.15 -59.03
N SER A 7 24.76 -5.95 -58.01
CA SER A 7 23.89 -6.18 -56.85
C SER A 7 24.47 -5.47 -55.63
N HIS A 8 23.75 -4.45 -55.17
CA HIS A 8 23.99 -3.77 -53.88
C HIS A 8 23.78 -4.74 -52.71
N ASP A 9 24.78 -4.84 -51.85
CA ASP A 9 24.70 -5.56 -50.58
C ASP A 9 23.91 -4.70 -49.56
N ALA A 10 22.84 -5.25 -48.99
CA ALA A 10 22.04 -4.58 -47.95
C ALA A 10 22.62 -4.90 -46.57
N PRO A 11 22.72 -3.93 -45.64
CA PRO A 11 23.35 -4.17 -44.35
C PRO A 11 22.44 -5.01 -43.42
N GLU A 12 23.03 -6.00 -42.75
CA GLU A 12 22.37 -6.84 -41.74
C GLU A 12 21.78 -6.00 -40.57
N PRO A 13 20.60 -6.38 -40.04
CA PRO A 13 20.01 -5.69 -38.91
C PRO A 13 20.76 -5.98 -37.60
N VAL A 14 21.42 -4.95 -37.06
CA VAL A 14 22.03 -4.97 -35.72
C VAL A 14 20.95 -5.21 -34.66
N ARG A 15 20.90 -6.42 -34.10
CA ARG A 15 20.03 -6.76 -32.97
C ARG A 15 20.52 -6.02 -31.72
N ARG A 16 19.81 -4.96 -31.32
CA ARG A 16 20.07 -4.23 -30.06
C ARG A 16 19.85 -5.17 -28.86
N PRO A 17 20.79 -5.26 -27.91
CA PRO A 17 20.61 -6.09 -26.73
C PRO A 17 19.50 -5.51 -25.86
N VAL A 18 18.42 -6.28 -25.68
CA VAL A 18 17.32 -5.92 -24.79
C VAL A 18 17.86 -5.88 -23.35
N ARG A 19 17.72 -4.72 -22.70
CA ARG A 19 18.30 -4.40 -21.38
C ARG A 19 17.67 -5.24 -20.27
N ARG A 20 18.15 -6.49 -20.10
CA ARG A 20 17.78 -7.42 -19.03
C ARG A 20 17.87 -6.80 -17.62
N GLY A 21 18.77 -5.83 -17.41
CA GLY A 21 18.90 -5.11 -16.14
C GLY A 21 17.71 -4.23 -15.77
N ARG A 22 16.97 -3.66 -16.74
CA ARG A 22 15.77 -2.86 -16.45
C ARG A 22 14.59 -3.74 -16.04
N ILE A 23 14.46 -4.92 -16.66
CA ILE A 23 13.40 -5.89 -16.30
C ILE A 23 13.63 -6.43 -14.89
N ALA A 24 14.89 -6.75 -14.54
CA ALA A 24 15.23 -7.21 -13.20
C ALA A 24 14.99 -6.15 -12.10
N ALA A 25 15.27 -4.87 -12.40
CA ALA A 25 15.00 -3.77 -11.48
C ALA A 25 13.49 -3.55 -11.26
N VAL A 26 12.70 -3.57 -12.33
CA VAL A 26 11.24 -3.40 -12.26
C VAL A 26 10.59 -4.54 -11.48
N VAL A 27 11.01 -5.79 -11.70
CA VAL A 27 10.48 -6.95 -10.96
C VAL A 27 10.90 -6.91 -9.49
N GLY A 28 12.14 -6.50 -9.18
CA GLY A 28 12.59 -6.34 -7.80
C GLY A 28 11.78 -5.30 -7.03
N SER A 29 11.56 -4.13 -7.63
CA SER A 29 10.72 -3.08 -7.07
C SER A 29 9.24 -3.47 -6.97
N ALA A 30 8.74 -4.26 -7.92
CA ALA A 30 7.36 -4.76 -7.91
C ALA A 30 7.06 -5.62 -6.70
N LEU A 31 7.96 -6.58 -6.43
CA LEU A 31 7.81 -7.51 -5.33
C LEU A 31 8.00 -6.82 -3.97
N LEU A 32 8.86 -5.80 -3.90
CA LEU A 32 9.06 -4.96 -2.72
C LEU A 32 7.80 -4.12 -2.39
N ALA A 33 7.14 -3.58 -3.41
CA ALA A 33 5.87 -2.88 -3.24
C ALA A 33 4.79 -3.83 -2.71
N CYS A 34 4.69 -5.04 -3.26
CA CYS A 34 3.76 -6.06 -2.75
C CYS A 34 4.06 -6.48 -1.30
N ALA A 35 5.34 -6.51 -0.90
CA ALA A 35 5.75 -6.85 0.46
C ALA A 35 5.32 -5.80 1.50
N LEU A 36 5.37 -4.52 1.11
CA LEU A 36 5.13 -3.36 1.98
C LEU A 36 3.67 -2.91 2.02
N VAL A 37 2.86 -3.26 1.02
CA VAL A 37 1.43 -2.92 0.95
C VAL A 37 0.56 -3.82 1.84
N GLY A 38 1.14 -4.77 2.57
CA GLY A 38 0.38 -5.60 3.51
C GLY A 38 -0.81 -6.29 2.84
N GLY A 39 -0.57 -7.32 2.03
CA GLY A 39 -1.60 -8.32 1.70
C GLY A 39 -2.84 -7.89 0.89
N VAL A 40 -3.12 -6.61 0.63
CA VAL A 40 -4.39 -6.23 -0.02
C VAL A 40 -4.40 -6.53 -1.54
N GLY A 41 -3.22 -6.55 -2.17
CA GLY A 41 -3.13 -6.74 -3.63
C GLY A 41 -3.24 -8.19 -4.12
N TRP A 42 -2.92 -9.19 -3.29
CA TRP A 42 -2.86 -10.59 -3.73
C TRP A 42 -4.13 -11.39 -3.43
N THR A 43 -4.96 -10.93 -2.50
CA THR A 43 -6.22 -11.60 -2.19
C THR A 43 -7.16 -11.58 -3.38
N VAL A 44 -7.29 -10.48 -4.12
CA VAL A 44 -8.27 -10.33 -5.22
C VAL A 44 -8.18 -11.43 -6.31
N VAL A 45 -6.98 -11.97 -6.58
CA VAL A 45 -6.79 -13.03 -7.59
C VAL A 45 -6.93 -14.44 -7.01
N THR A 46 -6.75 -14.64 -5.71
CA THR A 46 -6.85 -15.96 -5.05
C THR A 46 -8.23 -16.29 -4.48
N VAL A 47 -9.16 -15.32 -4.36
CA VAL A 47 -10.54 -15.57 -3.88
C VAL A 47 -11.54 -15.94 -4.99
N GLN A 48 -11.11 -16.15 -6.24
CA GLN A 48 -12.03 -16.52 -7.32
C GLN A 48 -12.74 -17.86 -7.07
N ASP A 49 -12.05 -18.79 -6.42
CA ASP A 49 -12.50 -20.16 -6.08
C ASP A 49 -12.68 -20.41 -4.57
N ALA A 50 -12.65 -19.36 -3.73
CA ALA A 50 -12.96 -19.56 -2.31
C ALA A 50 -14.42 -19.96 -2.15
N ASP A 51 -14.66 -20.95 -1.28
CA ASP A 51 -16.00 -21.41 -0.94
C ASP A 51 -16.86 -20.23 -0.46
N ARG A 52 -17.91 -19.93 -1.23
CA ARG A 52 -18.84 -18.82 -0.96
C ARG A 52 -20.01 -19.25 -0.10
N THR A 53 -19.94 -20.44 0.50
CA THR A 53 -20.93 -20.95 1.43
C THR A 53 -20.41 -20.71 2.84
N PRO A 54 -20.66 -19.54 3.46
CA PRO A 54 -20.41 -19.42 4.89
C PRO A 54 -21.29 -20.46 5.57
N GLY A 55 -20.67 -21.45 6.22
CA GLY A 55 -21.38 -22.34 7.13
C GLY A 55 -22.14 -21.52 8.18
N ALA A 56 -23.09 -22.16 8.87
CA ALA A 56 -23.84 -21.48 9.93
C ALA A 56 -22.86 -20.79 10.91
N PRO A 57 -23.09 -19.52 11.28
CA PRO A 57 -22.19 -18.78 12.16
C PRO A 57 -22.14 -19.47 13.52
N THR A 58 -21.00 -20.09 13.84
CA THR A 58 -20.74 -20.73 15.13
C THR A 58 -20.11 -19.78 16.14
N TRP A 59 -19.66 -18.61 15.69
CA TRP A 59 -19.00 -17.62 16.53
C TRP A 59 -19.98 -16.89 17.45
N LYS A 60 -19.71 -16.92 18.76
CA LYS A 60 -20.39 -16.11 19.77
C LYS A 60 -19.50 -14.95 20.14
N PHE A 61 -20.03 -13.72 20.09
CA PHE A 61 -19.30 -12.55 20.60
C PHE A 61 -18.92 -12.80 22.07
N PRO A 62 -17.63 -12.68 22.42
CA PRO A 62 -17.23 -12.56 23.81
C PRO A 62 -18.00 -11.40 24.45
N GLY A 63 -18.50 -11.59 25.67
CA GLY A 63 -19.16 -10.52 26.41
C GLY A 63 -18.25 -9.30 26.54
N PRO A 64 -18.81 -8.09 26.76
CA PRO A 64 -18.02 -6.86 26.79
C PRO A 64 -17.03 -6.89 27.96
N ASP A 65 -15.81 -7.32 27.70
CA ASP A 65 -14.67 -7.00 28.54
C ASP A 65 -14.36 -5.52 28.34
N ALA A 66 -15.03 -4.70 29.14
CA ALA A 66 -14.72 -3.29 29.33
C ALA A 66 -13.38 -3.12 30.06
N LYS A 67 -12.31 -3.69 29.52
CA LYS A 67 -10.98 -3.12 29.73
C LYS A 67 -10.86 -2.01 28.71
N SER A 68 -11.40 -0.85 29.08
CA SER A 68 -11.09 0.43 28.47
C SER A 68 -9.58 0.43 28.21
N ALA A 69 -9.19 0.37 26.94
CA ALA A 69 -7.82 0.65 26.56
C ALA A 69 -7.52 2.02 27.16
N LYS A 70 -6.71 2.04 28.24
CA LYS A 70 -6.19 3.29 28.79
C LYS A 70 -5.68 4.06 27.58
N LYS A 71 -6.05 5.34 27.45
CA LYS A 71 -5.37 6.29 26.57
C LYS A 71 -3.89 6.26 26.96
N GLN A 72 -3.14 5.33 26.38
CA GLN A 72 -1.70 5.37 26.41
C GLN A 72 -1.37 6.54 25.51
N ASN A 73 -0.78 7.60 26.09
CA ASN A 73 -0.18 8.64 25.29
C ASN A 73 0.77 7.95 24.31
N ALA A 74 0.42 7.99 23.03
CA ALA A 74 1.22 7.36 22.00
C ALA A 74 2.64 7.94 22.08
N LYS A 75 3.62 7.05 22.20
CA LYS A 75 5.05 7.38 22.21
C LYS A 75 5.68 6.64 21.03
N GLY A 76 6.69 7.23 20.40
CA GLY A 76 7.36 6.58 19.27
C GLY A 76 6.66 6.86 17.94
N LEU A 77 6.67 5.87 17.03
CA LEU A 77 6.17 6.03 15.67
C LEU A 77 4.64 6.09 15.64
N SER A 78 3.95 5.40 16.55
CA SER A 78 2.49 5.46 16.70
C SER A 78 1.96 6.85 17.06
N ALA A 79 2.80 7.71 17.66
CA ALA A 79 2.43 9.09 17.97
C ALA A 79 2.21 9.94 16.71
N LEU A 80 2.84 9.55 15.59
CA LEU A 80 2.71 10.24 14.31
C LEU A 80 1.42 9.88 13.56
N LEU A 81 0.72 8.83 13.96
CA LEU A 81 -0.55 8.42 13.36
C LEU A 81 -1.69 9.34 13.81
N LEU A 82 -2.62 9.65 12.90
CA LEU A 82 -3.81 10.45 13.20
C LEU A 82 -4.57 9.88 14.42
N PRO A 83 -5.00 10.72 15.38
CA PRO A 83 -5.73 10.27 16.56
C PRO A 83 -7.16 9.87 16.21
N TYR A 84 -7.70 8.90 16.95
CA TYR A 84 -9.12 8.55 16.88
C TYR A 84 -10.02 9.61 17.53
N GLY A 85 -11.28 9.65 17.11
CA GLY A 85 -12.32 10.54 17.63
C GLY A 85 -12.18 12.00 17.19
N VAL A 86 -11.27 12.29 16.27
CA VAL A 86 -11.05 13.63 15.70
C VAL A 86 -11.37 13.58 14.21
N HIS A 87 -12.06 14.59 13.68
CA HIS A 87 -12.35 14.73 12.24
C HIS A 87 -13.05 13.52 11.60
N GLY A 88 -13.85 12.77 12.35
CA GLY A 88 -14.56 11.59 11.83
C GLY A 88 -13.69 10.34 11.65
N TYR A 89 -12.53 10.29 12.32
CA TYR A 89 -11.64 9.14 12.32
C TYR A 89 -11.93 8.22 13.51
N ASP A 90 -12.63 7.12 13.27
CA ASP A 90 -12.92 6.11 14.27
C ASP A 90 -12.00 4.90 14.14
N ARG A 91 -12.02 4.03 15.16
CA ARG A 91 -11.23 2.80 15.17
C ARG A 91 -11.65 1.87 14.02
N GLY A 92 -10.69 1.51 13.17
CA GLY A 92 -10.88 0.63 12.02
C GLY A 92 -10.98 -0.86 12.36
N PRO A 93 -11.09 -1.70 11.32
CA PRO A 93 -11.08 -3.16 11.44
C PRO A 93 -9.73 -3.71 11.94
N ASP A 94 -9.70 -4.99 12.29
CA ASP A 94 -8.46 -5.67 12.67
C ASP A 94 -7.49 -5.82 11.48
N MET A 95 -6.22 -5.53 11.69
CA MET A 95 -5.13 -5.77 10.72
C MET A 95 -4.52 -7.14 11.01
N GLU A 96 -5.18 -8.19 10.53
CA GLU A 96 -4.83 -9.60 10.77
C GLU A 96 -4.78 -9.99 12.26
N GLU A 97 -3.58 -10.16 12.81
CA GLU A 97 -3.35 -10.53 14.22
C GLU A 97 -2.94 -9.33 15.09
N PHE A 98 -2.82 -8.13 14.50
CA PHE A 98 -2.21 -6.97 15.13
C PHE A 98 -3.19 -6.01 15.79
N GLY A 99 -4.50 -6.24 15.70
CA GLY A 99 -5.50 -5.30 16.14
C GLY A 99 -5.68 -4.15 15.16
N ALA A 100 -6.37 -3.10 15.61
CA ALA A 100 -6.57 -1.87 14.84
C ALA A 100 -5.42 -0.85 15.02
N ASP A 101 -4.45 -1.13 15.89
CA ASP A 101 -3.36 -0.22 16.23
C ASP A 101 -2.20 -1.01 16.85
N THR A 102 -1.02 -0.94 16.22
CA THR A 102 0.17 -1.64 16.70
C THR A 102 1.45 -0.85 16.39
N GLU A 103 2.49 -1.07 17.20
CA GLU A 103 3.85 -0.61 16.92
C GLU A 103 4.82 -1.78 17.06
N LEU A 104 5.57 -2.02 16.00
CA LEU A 104 6.53 -3.10 15.85
C LEU A 104 7.96 -2.55 15.88
N SER A 105 8.85 -3.29 16.54
CA SER A 105 10.30 -3.05 16.42
C SER A 105 10.79 -3.29 14.99
N GLY A 106 11.97 -2.76 14.64
CA GLY A 106 12.57 -3.00 13.32
C GLY A 106 12.72 -4.49 12.96
N GLN A 107 13.04 -5.35 13.95
CA GLN A 107 13.13 -6.79 13.74
C GLN A 107 11.76 -7.42 13.44
N GLN A 108 10.72 -7.05 14.19
CA GLN A 108 9.35 -7.52 13.96
C GLN A 108 8.81 -7.01 12.61
N ALA A 109 9.04 -5.74 12.27
CA ALA A 109 8.67 -5.16 11.00
C ALA A 109 9.34 -5.85 9.80
N THR A 110 10.63 -6.19 9.94
CA THR A 110 11.38 -6.94 8.93
C THR A 110 10.82 -8.37 8.79
N ALA A 111 10.52 -9.03 9.92
CA ALA A 111 9.93 -10.36 9.90
C ALA A 111 8.55 -10.38 9.22
N LEU A 112 7.68 -9.39 9.52
CA LEU A 112 6.38 -9.23 8.89
C LEU A 112 6.52 -9.01 7.36
N SER A 113 7.45 -8.16 6.95
CA SER A 113 7.70 -7.91 5.52
C SER A 113 8.22 -9.15 4.78
N LYS A 114 8.96 -10.04 5.47
CA LYS A 114 9.38 -11.33 4.90
C LYS A 114 8.24 -12.34 4.83
N GLN A 115 7.34 -12.31 5.81
CA GLN A 115 6.16 -13.16 5.85
C GLN A 115 5.21 -12.84 4.68
N SER A 116 5.04 -11.58 4.30
CA SER A 116 4.18 -11.17 3.17
C SER A 116 4.68 -11.65 1.80
N VAL A 117 5.95 -12.07 1.70
CA VAL A 117 6.55 -12.60 0.47
C VAL A 117 6.85 -14.09 0.53
N LYS A 118 6.39 -14.80 1.57
CA LYS A 118 6.69 -16.22 1.80
C LYS A 118 6.25 -17.12 0.64
N ASP A 119 5.16 -16.73 -0.02
CA ASP A 119 4.50 -17.49 -1.10
C ASP A 119 5.09 -17.19 -2.49
N LEU A 120 6.08 -16.28 -2.58
CA LEU A 120 6.83 -16.08 -3.82
C LEU A 120 7.70 -17.31 -4.15
N PRO A 121 7.94 -17.59 -5.45
CA PRO A 121 8.93 -18.58 -5.86
C PRO A 121 10.28 -18.34 -5.19
N SER A 122 10.96 -19.43 -4.79
CA SER A 122 12.14 -19.39 -3.90
C SER A 122 13.22 -18.38 -4.33
N ASP A 123 13.53 -18.30 -5.62
CA ASP A 123 14.53 -17.37 -6.15
C ASP A 123 14.07 -15.90 -6.07
N ALA A 124 12.79 -15.63 -6.31
CA ALA A 124 12.21 -14.31 -6.17
C ALA A 124 12.14 -13.91 -4.70
N ARG A 125 11.64 -14.80 -3.84
CA ARG A 125 11.57 -14.61 -2.39
C ARG A 125 12.93 -14.24 -1.81
N ARG A 126 13.97 -15.04 -2.08
CA ARG A 126 15.34 -14.77 -1.58
C ARG A 126 15.89 -13.42 -2.04
N ARG A 127 15.53 -12.96 -3.24
CA ARG A 127 15.96 -11.63 -3.72
C ARG A 127 15.27 -10.51 -2.96
N VAL A 128 13.96 -10.66 -2.71
CA VAL A 128 13.17 -9.67 -1.98
C VAL A 128 13.54 -9.64 -0.50
N GLU A 129 13.68 -10.79 0.15
CA GLU A 129 14.16 -10.89 1.54
C GLU A 129 15.50 -10.18 1.74
N LYS A 130 16.45 -10.35 0.79
CA LYS A 130 17.74 -9.64 0.82
C LYS A 130 17.62 -8.14 0.62
N MET A 131 16.59 -7.65 -0.07
CA MET A 131 16.33 -6.22 -0.21
C MET A 131 15.74 -5.67 1.10
N LEU A 132 14.77 -6.37 1.67
CA LEU A 132 14.17 -6.02 2.97
C LEU A 132 15.22 -5.96 4.09
N ASP A 133 16.18 -6.89 4.10
CA ASP A 133 17.29 -6.88 5.07
C ASP A 133 18.20 -5.65 4.94
N LYS A 134 18.29 -5.06 3.74
CA LYS A 134 19.12 -3.87 3.45
C LYS A 134 18.39 -2.56 3.69
N GLU A 135 17.07 -2.57 3.82
CA GLU A 135 16.28 -1.35 4.07
C GLU A 135 16.51 -0.81 5.49
N HIS A 136 17.04 -1.64 6.39
CA HIS A 136 17.37 -1.27 7.77
C HIS A 136 16.19 -0.58 8.48
N VAL A 137 15.01 -1.21 8.41
CA VAL A 137 13.80 -0.76 9.12
C VAL A 137 14.07 -0.71 10.62
N LYS A 138 13.83 0.44 11.24
CA LYS A 138 14.03 0.69 12.68
C LYS A 138 12.75 0.48 13.48
N GLY A 139 11.60 0.63 12.86
CA GLY A 139 10.31 0.37 13.47
C GLY A 139 9.17 0.58 12.47
N MET A 140 8.00 0.07 12.83
CA MET A 140 6.78 0.18 12.04
C MET A 140 5.62 0.48 12.97
N ALA A 141 4.73 1.38 12.59
CA ALA A 141 3.47 1.61 13.28
C ALA A 141 2.34 1.42 12.27
N MET A 142 1.29 0.72 12.69
CA MET A 142 0.14 0.44 11.85
C MET A 142 -1.11 0.89 12.59
N ARG A 143 -2.06 1.50 11.89
CA ARG A 143 -3.38 1.80 12.44
C ARG A 143 -4.43 1.78 11.35
N SER A 144 -5.56 1.17 11.65
CA SER A 144 -6.73 1.14 10.80
C SER A 144 -7.77 2.16 11.28
N TYR A 145 -8.47 2.75 10.33
CA TYR A 145 -9.47 3.78 10.57
C TYR A 145 -10.78 3.39 9.90
N VAL A 146 -11.90 3.72 10.54
CA VAL A 146 -13.14 4.03 9.81
C VAL A 146 -13.15 5.53 9.63
N VAL A 147 -13.27 5.99 8.38
CA VAL A 147 -13.33 7.40 8.06
C VAL A 147 -14.76 7.72 7.62
N ASN A 148 -15.39 8.63 8.33
CA ASN A 148 -16.71 9.17 8.00
C ASN A 148 -16.59 10.67 7.75
N VAL A 149 -16.55 11.04 6.47
CA VAL A 149 -16.47 12.44 6.02
C VAL A 149 -17.84 13.04 5.72
N GLY A 150 -18.92 12.27 5.86
CA GLY A 150 -20.28 12.68 5.49
C GLY A 150 -21.04 13.41 6.60
N ASN A 151 -22.02 14.25 6.19
CA ASN A 151 -23.13 14.62 7.07
C ASN A 151 -24.01 13.36 7.30
N THR A 152 -24.72 13.31 8.42
CA THR A 152 -25.41 12.16 9.06
C THR A 152 -26.28 11.23 8.17
N PHE A 153 -26.45 11.52 6.87
CA PHE A 153 -27.33 10.81 5.95
C PHE A 153 -26.68 10.32 4.63
N ASP A 154 -25.44 10.73 4.29
CA ASP A 154 -24.69 10.19 3.15
C ASP A 154 -23.49 9.39 3.67
N TYR A 155 -23.53 8.07 3.48
CA TYR A 155 -22.50 7.15 3.96
C TYR A 155 -21.29 7.13 3.02
N ASP A 156 -20.53 8.23 2.95
CA ASP A 156 -19.17 8.24 2.39
C ASP A 156 -18.21 7.64 3.43
N LEU A 157 -18.46 6.37 3.74
CA LEU A 157 -17.74 5.60 4.75
C LEU A 157 -16.75 4.68 4.03
N PHE A 158 -15.48 4.84 4.36
CA PHE A 158 -14.41 3.96 3.91
C PHE A 158 -13.52 3.61 5.08
N THR A 159 -12.79 2.51 4.97
CA THR A 159 -11.72 2.20 5.92
C THR A 159 -10.38 2.60 5.32
N VAL A 160 -9.42 2.94 6.18
CA VAL A 160 -8.05 3.21 5.77
C VAL A 160 -7.12 2.44 6.70
N GLU A 161 -6.24 1.62 6.14
CA GLU A 161 -5.08 1.10 6.85
C GLU A 161 -3.88 2.00 6.57
N VAL A 162 -3.24 2.52 7.61
CA VAL A 162 -2.01 3.31 7.51
C VAL A 162 -0.86 2.51 8.09
N THR A 163 0.23 2.38 7.32
CA THR A 163 1.51 1.87 7.80
C THR A 163 2.56 2.97 7.71
N LEU A 164 3.20 3.24 8.84
CA LEU A 164 4.40 4.05 8.94
C LEU A 164 5.59 3.12 9.11
N SER A 165 6.61 3.25 8.25
CA SER A 165 7.87 2.49 8.40
C SER A 165 9.03 3.46 8.51
N ARG A 166 9.72 3.45 9.66
CA ARG A 166 10.91 4.27 9.87
C ARG A 166 12.14 3.49 9.42
N MET A 167 12.96 4.08 8.57
CA MET A 167 14.21 3.48 8.08
C MET A 167 15.41 4.28 8.53
N GLU A 168 16.58 3.65 8.53
CA GLU A 168 17.83 4.31 8.90
C GLU A 168 18.20 5.47 7.98
N ASN A 169 17.90 5.35 6.68
CA ASN A 169 18.37 6.26 5.66
C ASN A 169 17.19 6.87 4.87
N ARG A 170 17.13 8.22 4.86
CA ARG A 170 16.13 9.01 4.13
C ARG A 170 16.17 8.79 2.62
N ASP A 171 17.37 8.55 2.06
CA ASP A 171 17.52 8.26 0.64
C ASP A 171 16.93 6.89 0.28
N THR A 172 17.01 5.91 1.19
CA THR A 172 16.34 4.62 1.05
C THR A 172 14.83 4.81 1.00
N VAL A 173 14.25 5.57 1.94
CA VAL A 173 12.82 5.89 1.98
C VAL A 173 12.35 6.54 0.67
N ARG A 174 13.06 7.58 0.23
CA ARG A 174 12.76 8.31 -1.00
C ARG A 174 12.84 7.40 -2.23
N THR A 175 13.89 6.58 -2.32
CA THR A 175 14.09 5.65 -3.44
C THR A 175 12.99 4.61 -3.47
N MET A 176 12.59 4.11 -2.31
CA MET A 176 11.54 3.12 -2.20
C MET A 176 10.18 3.68 -2.58
N SER A 177 9.78 4.82 -2.02
CA SER A 177 8.51 5.47 -2.39
C SER A 177 8.45 5.79 -3.89
N ARG A 178 9.55 6.29 -4.49
CA ARG A 178 9.63 6.49 -5.94
C ARG A 178 9.53 5.20 -6.74
N SER A 179 10.10 4.10 -6.23
CA SER A 179 10.04 2.79 -6.88
C SER A 179 8.63 2.21 -6.87
N ILE A 180 7.93 2.30 -5.73
CA ILE A 180 6.52 1.92 -5.59
C ILE A 180 5.65 2.76 -6.54
N ASN A 181 5.81 4.09 -6.49
CA ASN A 181 5.04 5.00 -7.33
C ASN A 181 5.33 4.81 -8.83
N GLY A 182 6.59 4.54 -9.17
CA GLY A 182 7.01 4.24 -10.54
C GLY A 182 6.46 2.92 -11.04
N LEU A 183 6.38 1.89 -10.18
CA LEU A 183 5.75 0.62 -10.49
C LEU A 183 4.27 0.82 -10.80
N PHE A 184 3.49 1.34 -9.85
CA PHE A 184 2.05 1.51 -10.01
C PHE A 184 1.71 2.45 -11.16
N GLY A 185 2.55 3.46 -11.43
CA GLY A 185 2.41 4.34 -12.58
C GLY A 185 2.82 3.72 -13.93
N ALA A 186 3.60 2.63 -13.94
CA ALA A 186 4.03 1.94 -15.16
C ALA A 186 3.11 0.79 -15.56
N VAL A 187 2.28 0.29 -14.63
CA VAL A 187 1.25 -0.70 -14.92
C VAL A 187 -0.08 -0.01 -15.21
N ASP A 188 -0.51 0.00 -16.47
CA ASP A 188 -1.74 0.69 -16.93
C ASP A 188 -3.05 0.11 -16.37
N VAL A 189 -2.97 -0.93 -15.53
CA VAL A 189 -4.15 -1.55 -14.90
C VAL A 189 -4.72 -0.68 -13.79
N PHE A 190 -3.88 0.06 -13.07
CA PHE A 190 -4.35 0.93 -11.98
C PHE A 190 -4.78 2.28 -12.53
N ARG A 191 -5.92 2.75 -12.04
CA ARG A 191 -6.40 4.10 -12.33
C ARG A 191 -5.58 5.08 -11.51
N LYS A 192 -5.22 6.23 -12.09
CA LYS A 192 -4.57 7.30 -11.33
C LYS A 192 -5.55 7.83 -10.28
N GLY A 193 -5.09 7.90 -9.04
CA GLY A 193 -5.81 8.59 -7.96
C GLY A 193 -5.55 10.10 -8.00
N PRO A 194 -6.27 10.86 -7.17
CA PRO A 194 -6.08 12.29 -7.03
C PRO A 194 -4.72 12.64 -6.43
N LYS A 195 -4.33 13.91 -6.61
CA LYS A 195 -3.10 14.42 -6.01
C LYS A 195 -3.34 14.75 -4.54
N VAL A 196 -2.36 14.45 -3.70
CA VAL A 196 -2.38 14.85 -2.30
C VAL A 196 -1.90 16.30 -2.20
N LYS A 197 -2.79 17.19 -1.76
CA LYS A 197 -2.53 18.63 -1.67
C LYS A 197 -1.40 18.91 -0.67
N GLY A 198 -0.44 19.77 -1.05
CA GLY A 198 0.70 20.13 -0.19
C GLY A 198 1.82 19.09 -0.12
N HIS A 199 1.63 17.92 -0.76
CA HIS A 199 2.54 16.78 -0.64
C HIS A 199 2.87 16.18 -2.01
N ASP A 200 3.76 16.84 -2.76
CA ASP A 200 4.12 16.46 -4.14
C ASP A 200 4.81 15.10 -4.25
N GLU A 201 5.36 14.56 -3.17
CA GLU A 201 5.97 13.23 -3.14
C GLU A 201 4.95 12.10 -3.03
N ALA A 202 3.71 12.41 -2.65
CA ALA A 202 2.66 11.41 -2.51
C ALA A 202 2.03 11.08 -3.86
N ARG A 203 1.70 9.80 -4.06
CA ARG A 203 0.92 9.32 -5.20
C ARG A 203 -0.11 8.33 -4.72
N CYS A 204 -1.29 8.40 -5.34
CA CYS A 204 -2.40 7.51 -5.08
C CYS A 204 -2.82 6.82 -6.38
N PHE A 205 -3.26 5.57 -6.25
CA PHE A 205 -3.68 4.71 -7.36
C PHE A 205 -4.92 3.93 -6.95
N LEU A 206 -5.94 3.98 -7.78
CA LEU A 206 -7.20 3.26 -7.62
C LEU A 206 -7.14 1.92 -8.33
N THR A 207 -7.77 0.90 -7.78
CA THR A 207 -7.93 -0.39 -8.46
C THR A 207 -8.70 -0.26 -9.77
N PRO A 208 -8.50 -1.18 -10.74
CA PRO A 208 -9.30 -1.20 -11.96
C PRO A 208 -10.80 -1.24 -11.62
N LYS A 209 -11.64 -0.60 -12.45
CA LYS A 209 -13.10 -0.71 -12.26
C LYS A 209 -13.54 -2.15 -12.46
N ASP A 210 -14.43 -2.63 -11.61
CA ASP A 210 -15.08 -3.92 -11.78
C ASP A 210 -16.16 -3.81 -12.86
N ASP A 211 -15.78 -4.09 -14.11
CA ASP A 211 -16.63 -3.94 -15.30
C ASP A 211 -17.49 -5.18 -15.60
N ARG A 212 -17.50 -6.17 -14.69
CA ARG A 212 -18.32 -7.38 -14.82
C ARG A 212 -19.81 -7.01 -14.76
N LYS A 213 -20.43 -6.95 -15.95
CA LYS A 213 -21.85 -6.65 -16.17
C LYS A 213 -22.74 -7.36 -15.14
N GLY A 214 -23.43 -6.58 -14.31
CA GLY A 214 -24.43 -7.07 -13.37
C GLY A 214 -24.07 -6.95 -11.88
N ARG A 215 -22.82 -6.67 -11.51
CA ARG A 215 -22.47 -6.40 -10.12
C ARG A 215 -22.66 -4.93 -9.77
N LYS A 216 -23.80 -4.62 -9.16
CA LYS A 216 -24.13 -3.29 -8.60
C LYS A 216 -23.45 -3.00 -7.26
N LYS A 217 -22.72 -3.98 -6.71
CA LYS A 217 -22.01 -3.89 -5.43
C LYS A 217 -20.57 -4.35 -5.66
N HIS A 218 -19.66 -3.40 -5.77
CA HIS A 218 -18.22 -3.62 -5.78
C HIS A 218 -17.58 -2.95 -4.56
N VAL A 219 -16.36 -3.35 -4.25
CA VAL A 219 -15.49 -2.65 -3.31
C VAL A 219 -14.39 -2.04 -4.15
N ASP A 220 -14.16 -0.73 -4.01
CA ASP A 220 -13.04 -0.06 -4.65
C ASP A 220 -11.93 0.14 -3.62
N HIS A 221 -10.70 0.06 -4.08
CA HIS A 221 -9.51 0.25 -3.27
C HIS A 221 -8.67 1.39 -3.82
N MET A 222 -8.09 2.18 -2.92
CA MET A 222 -7.07 3.16 -3.28
C MET A 222 -5.82 2.95 -2.45
N LEU A 223 -4.69 2.80 -3.13
CA LEU A 223 -3.38 2.73 -2.50
C LEU A 223 -2.65 4.05 -2.68
N CYS A 224 -2.20 4.62 -1.58
CA CYS A 224 -1.34 5.80 -1.56
C CYS A 224 0.03 5.46 -0.98
N SER A 225 1.09 5.98 -1.59
CA SER A 225 2.46 5.91 -1.07
C SER A 225 3.11 7.29 -1.08
N ALA A 226 3.74 7.64 0.04
CA ALA A 226 4.42 8.90 0.29
C ALA A 226 5.61 8.68 1.23
N TYR A 227 6.31 9.77 1.55
CA TYR A 227 7.32 9.78 2.59
C TYR A 227 7.42 11.15 3.27
N ARG A 228 7.97 11.17 4.49
CA ARG A 228 8.42 12.36 5.22
C ARG A 228 9.68 12.04 6.00
N GLY A 229 10.76 12.76 5.73
CA GLY A 229 12.05 12.53 6.39
C GLY A 229 12.54 11.09 6.22
N ASP A 230 12.62 10.36 7.34
CA ASP A 230 13.00 8.95 7.46
C ASP A 230 11.81 7.98 7.59
N VAL A 231 10.58 8.48 7.43
CA VAL A 231 9.34 7.72 7.54
C VAL A 231 8.71 7.54 6.17
N MET A 232 8.53 6.28 5.78
CA MET A 232 7.68 5.89 4.66
C MET A 232 6.24 5.79 5.12
N VAL A 233 5.32 6.27 4.29
CA VAL A 233 3.87 6.22 4.55
C VAL A 233 3.22 5.44 3.43
N THR A 234 2.51 4.37 3.78
CA THR A 234 1.59 3.68 2.89
C THR A 234 0.19 3.73 3.50
N ALA A 235 -0.80 4.03 2.68
CA ALA A 235 -2.19 4.04 3.09
C ALA A 235 -3.01 3.25 2.07
N THR A 236 -3.77 2.27 2.55
CA THR A 236 -4.70 1.49 1.72
C THR A 236 -6.11 1.79 2.19
N ALA A 237 -6.90 2.42 1.32
CA ALA A 237 -8.30 2.71 1.58
C ALA A 237 -9.18 1.71 0.83
N GLU A 238 -10.30 1.33 1.44
CA GLU A 238 -11.32 0.48 0.83
C GLU A 238 -12.72 0.96 1.21
N GLY A 239 -13.64 0.89 0.26
CA GLY A 239 -15.01 1.35 0.46
C GLY A 239 -16.01 0.72 -0.50
N PRO A 240 -17.30 0.71 -0.15
CA PRO A 240 -18.34 0.22 -1.03
C PRO A 240 -18.53 1.17 -2.22
N GLY A 241 -18.65 0.61 -3.42
CA GLY A 241 -18.84 1.39 -4.64
C GLY A 241 -17.57 2.11 -5.09
N ASP A 242 -17.73 3.21 -5.84
CA ASP A 242 -16.60 4.06 -6.23
C ASP A 242 -16.20 4.90 -5.00
N ILE A 243 -15.04 4.63 -4.41
CA ILE A 243 -14.54 5.35 -3.24
C ILE A 243 -14.30 6.84 -3.58
N ASP A 244 -14.62 7.73 -2.64
CA ASP A 244 -14.26 9.15 -2.77
C ASP A 244 -12.73 9.31 -2.62
N GLY A 245 -12.06 9.31 -3.76
CA GLY A 245 -10.60 9.46 -3.82
C GLY A 245 -10.12 10.80 -3.24
N GLU A 246 -10.91 11.88 -3.34
CA GLU A 246 -10.50 13.19 -2.81
C GLU A 246 -10.55 13.19 -1.27
N ALA A 247 -11.57 12.55 -0.68
CA ALA A 247 -11.63 12.35 0.77
C ALA A 247 -10.45 11.52 1.29
N VAL A 248 -10.09 10.44 0.61
CA VAL A 248 -8.91 9.64 0.97
C VAL A 248 -7.62 10.44 0.79
N ALA A 249 -7.47 11.22 -0.28
CA ALA A 249 -6.29 12.07 -0.47
C ALA A 249 -6.18 13.16 0.60
N ALA A 250 -7.31 13.73 1.05
CA ALA A 250 -7.35 14.66 2.18
C ALA A 250 -6.93 13.98 3.49
N PHE A 251 -7.38 12.73 3.73
CA PHE A 251 -6.92 11.93 4.87
C PHE A 251 -5.39 11.72 4.83
N VAL A 252 -4.84 11.35 3.67
CA VAL A 252 -3.40 11.14 3.49
C VAL A 252 -2.62 12.44 3.70
N ALA A 253 -3.14 13.58 3.23
CA ALA A 253 -2.54 14.88 3.51
C ALA A 253 -2.47 15.17 5.02
N ALA A 254 -3.58 15.00 5.73
CA ALA A 254 -3.63 15.18 7.18
C ALA A 254 -2.64 14.25 7.93
N GLN A 255 -2.48 13.02 7.46
CA GLN A 255 -1.50 12.09 8.01
C GLN A 255 -0.05 12.55 7.75
N LEU A 256 0.26 13.12 6.59
CA LEU A 256 1.59 13.66 6.29
C LEU A 256 1.89 14.93 7.07
N ASP A 257 0.92 15.85 7.16
CA ASP A 257 1.01 17.08 7.97
C ASP A 257 1.30 16.77 9.44
N ARG A 258 0.68 15.70 9.98
CA ARG A 258 0.93 15.25 11.35
C ARG A 258 2.35 14.76 11.56
N ILE A 259 2.95 14.09 10.57
CA ILE A 259 4.34 13.64 10.65
C ILE A 259 5.29 14.83 10.66
N ASP A 260 5.00 15.88 9.88
CA ASP A 260 5.80 17.12 9.86
C ASP A 260 5.64 17.93 11.15
N ASN A 261 4.47 17.87 11.80
CA ASN A 261 4.15 18.63 13.01
C ASN A 261 3.61 17.75 14.16
N PRO A 262 4.45 16.86 14.74
CA PRO A 262 4.01 15.92 15.78
C PRO A 262 3.53 16.59 17.07
N GLY A 263 3.89 17.86 17.28
CA GLY A 263 3.54 18.67 18.46
C GLY A 263 2.11 19.20 18.50
N GLN A 264 1.32 19.06 17.43
CA GLN A 264 -0.12 19.39 17.44
C GLN A 264 -1.00 18.25 17.99
N ALA A 265 -0.42 17.34 18.78
CA ALA A 265 -1.18 16.34 19.49
C ALA A 265 -2.09 17.01 20.54
N VAL A 266 -3.41 16.97 20.29
CA VAL A 266 -4.46 17.19 21.29
C VAL A 266 -4.61 15.99 22.21
#